data_AF-A0A8D8AGH7-F1
#
_entry.id   AF-A0A8D8AGH7-F1
#
_cell.length_a   1.000
_cell.length_b   1.000
_cell.length_c   1.000
_cell.angle_alpha   90.00
_cell.angle_beta   90.00
_cell.angle_gamma   90.00
#
_symmetry.space_group_name_H-M   'P 1'
#
loop_
_entity.id
_entity.type
_entity.pdbx_description
1 polymer ?
#
loop_
_entity_poly.entity_id
_entity_poly.type
_entity_poly.pdbx_seq_one_letter_code
_entity_poly.pdbx_strand_id
1 'polypeptide(L)'
;PPQPNWNPWIACNIDEGYLATASLDQLSDDLMKGAREREQQDKDLQESRRNREQLPIAAIRDRIMEAINDNPVVLIRGNTGCGKTTQIAQFILEDYINSGQGAYCNVAVTQPRR
;
A
#
# COMPACT_ATOMS: atom_id res chain seq x y z
N PRO A 1 4.69 3.90 15.21
CA PRO A 1 4.74 2.69 14.35
C PRO A 1 3.43 1.91 14.51
N PRO A 2 3.03 1.10 13.52
CA PRO A 2 1.90 0.19 13.68
C PRO A 2 2.09 -0.74 14.87
N GLN A 3 0.98 -1.12 15.48
CA GLN A 3 0.93 -2.01 16.64
C GLN A 3 -0.04 -3.14 16.32
N PRO A 4 0.19 -4.37 16.84
CA PRO A 4 -0.87 -5.38 16.85
C PRO A 4 -2.09 -4.82 17.59
N ASN A 5 -3.25 -5.45 17.40
CA ASN A 5 -4.50 -5.15 18.10
C ASN A 5 -4.90 -3.65 18.20
N TRP A 6 -4.42 -2.78 17.30
CA TRP A 6 -4.72 -1.34 17.28
C TRP A 6 -5.26 -0.94 15.91
N ASN A 7 -6.38 -0.22 15.90
CA ASN A 7 -6.93 0.36 14.68
C ASN A 7 -6.53 1.84 14.55
N PRO A 8 -5.63 2.20 13.61
CA PRO A 8 -5.14 3.57 13.47
C PRO A 8 -6.19 4.54 12.93
N TRP A 9 -7.29 4.05 12.33
CA TRP A 9 -8.30 4.88 11.69
C TRP A 9 -9.36 5.42 12.65
N ILE A 10 -9.61 4.69 13.74
CA ILE A 10 -10.55 5.07 14.80
C ILE A 10 -9.87 5.27 16.15
N ALA A 11 -8.54 5.09 16.20
CA ALA A 11 -7.71 5.27 17.38
C ALA A 11 -8.20 4.47 18.60
N CYS A 12 -8.46 3.17 18.42
CA CYS A 12 -8.85 2.28 19.51
C CYS A 12 -8.24 0.87 19.36
N ASN A 13 -8.28 0.11 20.46
CA ASN A 13 -7.90 -1.30 20.44
C ASN A 13 -8.93 -2.13 19.67
N ILE A 14 -8.46 -3.24 19.12
CA ILE A 14 -9.27 -4.31 18.54
C ILE A 14 -9.33 -5.41 19.59
N ASP A 15 -10.48 -5.56 20.23
CA ASP A 15 -10.64 -6.47 21.38
C ASP A 15 -11.30 -7.81 21.01
N GLU A 16 -11.81 -7.94 19.79
CA GLU A 16 -12.56 -9.12 19.34
C GLU A 16 -12.05 -9.68 17.99
N GLY A 17 -12.20 -10.99 17.82
CA GLY A 17 -11.90 -11.70 16.57
C GLY A 17 -10.41 -11.97 16.33
N TYR A 18 -10.08 -12.44 15.12
CA TYR A 18 -8.72 -12.84 14.73
C TYR A 18 -7.70 -11.70 14.85
N LEU A 19 -8.11 -10.48 14.50
CA LEU A 19 -7.25 -9.30 14.55
C LEU A 19 -6.86 -8.85 15.97
N ALA A 20 -7.59 -9.32 17.00
CA ALA A 20 -7.27 -9.03 18.39
C ALA A 20 -6.06 -9.82 18.89
N THR A 21 -5.76 -10.97 18.28
CA THR A 21 -4.72 -11.90 18.75
C THR A 21 -3.60 -12.14 17.74
N ALA A 22 -3.82 -11.85 16.45
CA ALA A 22 -2.83 -12.02 15.40
C ALA A 22 -1.64 -11.07 15.55
N SER A 23 -0.43 -11.58 15.31
CA SER A 23 0.77 -10.74 15.22
C SER A 23 0.82 -9.99 13.88
N LEU A 24 1.59 -8.90 13.82
CA LEU A 24 1.79 -8.17 12.56
C LEU A 24 2.45 -9.04 11.49
N ASP A 25 3.30 -10.00 11.86
CA ASP A 25 3.94 -10.92 10.93
C ASP A 25 2.92 -11.89 10.33
N GLN A 26 2.05 -12.49 11.16
CA GLN A 26 0.96 -13.36 10.69
C GLN A 26 0.01 -12.61 9.75
N LEU A 27 -0.37 -11.38 10.10
CA LEU A 27 -1.19 -10.54 9.25
C LEU A 27 -0.49 -10.19 7.94
N SER A 28 0.82 -9.96 7.97
CA SER A 28 1.60 -9.65 6.77
C SER A 28 1.70 -10.85 5.83
N ASP A 29 1.88 -12.06 6.37
CA ASP A 29 1.87 -13.31 5.61
C ASP A 29 0.50 -13.56 4.96
N ASP A 30 -0.59 -13.36 5.71
CA ASP A 30 -1.96 -13.48 5.21
C ASP A 30 -2.23 -12.48 4.08
N LEU A 31 -1.82 -11.22 4.25
CA LEU A 31 -1.94 -10.18 3.24
C LEU A 31 -1.16 -10.52 1.96
N MET A 32 0.09 -10.99 2.10
CA MET A 32 0.93 -11.39 0.98
C MET A 32 0.31 -12.57 0.23
N LYS A 33 -0.14 -13.60 0.95
CA LYS A 33 -0.78 -14.77 0.36
C LYS A 33 -2.06 -14.38 -0.37
N GLY A 34 -2.94 -13.61 0.27
CA GLY A 34 -4.19 -13.15 -0.33
C GLY A 34 -3.97 -12.21 -1.52
N ALA A 35 -2.89 -11.42 -1.54
CA ALA A 35 -2.52 -10.61 -2.70
C ALA A 35 -2.06 -11.49 -3.87
N ARG A 36 -1.22 -12.51 -3.62
CA ARG A 36 -0.74 -13.46 -4.65
C ARG A 36 -1.88 -14.30 -5.24
N GLU A 37 -2.78 -14.79 -4.40
CA GLU A 37 -3.93 -15.58 -4.84
C GLU A 37 -4.86 -14.76 -5.75
N ARG A 38 -5.21 -13.53 -5.33
CA ARG A 38 -6.01 -12.62 -6.16
C ARG A 38 -5.33 -12.30 -7.48
N GLU A 39 -4.02 -12.06 -7.46
CA GLU A 39 -3.27 -11.78 -8.68
C GLU A 39 -3.35 -12.92 -9.71
N GLN A 40 -3.39 -14.17 -9.25
CA GLN A 40 -3.47 -15.33 -10.12
C GLN A 40 -4.89 -15.60 -10.64
N GLN A 41 -5.91 -15.30 -9.84
CA GLN A 41 -7.28 -15.71 -10.11
C GLN A 41 -8.13 -14.61 -10.76
N ASP A 42 -7.85 -13.34 -10.46
CA ASP A 42 -8.67 -12.19 -10.87
C ASP A 42 -8.13 -11.55 -12.15
N LYS A 43 -8.84 -11.78 -13.26
CA LYS A 43 -8.47 -11.24 -14.57
C LYS A 43 -8.61 -9.72 -14.66
N ASP A 44 -9.60 -9.15 -13.96
CA ASP A 44 -9.84 -7.70 -13.97
C ASP A 44 -8.71 -6.99 -13.21
N LEU A 45 -8.22 -7.60 -12.12
CA LEU A 45 -7.04 -7.13 -11.40
C LEU A 45 -5.78 -7.17 -12.27
N GLN A 46 -5.58 -8.25 -13.02
CA GLN A 46 -4.44 -8.38 -13.96
C GLN A 46 -4.49 -7.31 -15.05
N GLU A 47 -5.67 -7.06 -15.64
CA GLU A 47 -5.84 -6.02 -16.65
C GLU A 47 -5.62 -4.62 -16.07
N SER A 48 -6.20 -4.35 -14.90
CA SER A 48 -5.97 -3.09 -14.17
C SER A 48 -4.49 -2.85 -13.90
N ARG A 49 -3.73 -3.87 -13.49
CA ARG A 49 -2.27 -3.78 -13.31
C ARG A 49 -1.54 -3.42 -14.61
N ARG A 50 -1.84 -4.09 -15.71
CA ARG A 50 -1.25 -3.77 -17.02
C ARG A 50 -1.55 -2.33 -17.46
N ASN A 51 -2.75 -1.83 -17.15
CA ASN A 51 -3.10 -0.44 -17.43
C ASN A 51 -2.35 0.55 -16.54
N ARG A 52 -2.14 0.21 -15.25
CA ARG A 52 -1.34 1.02 -14.31
C ARG A 52 0.13 1.11 -14.72
N GLU A 53 0.69 0.04 -15.29
CA GLU A 53 2.08 0.01 -15.80
C GLU A 53 2.30 0.95 -16.99
N GLN A 54 1.24 1.32 -17.73
CA GLN A 54 1.32 2.28 -18.84
C GLN A 54 1.31 3.74 -18.39
N LEU A 55 1.01 4.02 -17.10
CA LEU A 55 0.98 5.39 -16.60
C LEU A 55 2.40 5.98 -16.53
N PRO A 56 2.60 7.27 -16.86
CA PRO A 56 3.94 7.87 -16.86
C PRO A 56 4.68 7.77 -15.52
N ILE A 57 3.96 7.75 -14.40
CA ILE A 57 4.56 7.61 -13.07
C ILE A 57 5.15 6.22 -12.80
N ALA A 58 4.68 5.17 -13.49
CA ALA A 58 5.18 3.81 -13.32
C ALA A 58 6.66 3.70 -13.73
N ALA A 59 7.07 4.42 -14.78
CA ALA A 59 8.45 4.44 -15.27
C ALA A 59 9.47 5.01 -14.26
N ILE A 60 9.00 5.72 -13.23
CA ILE A 60 9.85 6.30 -12.17
C ILE A 60 9.52 5.72 -10.78
N ARG A 61 8.81 4.59 -10.72
CA ARG A 61 8.40 3.93 -9.47
C ARG A 61 9.56 3.73 -8.52
N ASP A 62 10.64 3.09 -8.98
CA ASP A 62 11.76 2.71 -8.12
C ASP A 62 12.43 3.92 -7.48
N ARG A 63 12.64 4.99 -8.27
CA ARG A 63 13.18 6.26 -7.79
C ARG A 63 12.26 6.94 -6.76
N ILE A 64 10.94 6.84 -6.93
CA ILE A 64 9.97 7.37 -5.96
C ILE A 64 10.08 6.57 -4.65
N MET A 65 10.11 5.24 -4.73
CA MET A 65 10.17 4.36 -3.58
C MET A 65 11.48 4.53 -2.79
N GLU A 66 12.62 4.61 -3.48
CA GLU A 66 13.92 4.91 -2.88
C GLU A 66 13.89 6.26 -2.14
N ALA A 67 13.40 7.31 -2.80
CA ALA A 67 13.30 8.62 -2.18
C ALA A 67 12.42 8.62 -0.92
N ILE A 68 11.30 7.89 -0.93
CA ILE A 68 10.39 7.77 0.23
C ILE A 68 11.04 7.00 1.38
N ASN A 69 11.78 5.93 1.08
CA ASN A 69 12.44 5.11 2.11
C ASN A 69 13.61 5.86 2.78
N ASP A 70 14.34 6.67 2.02
CA ASP A 70 15.53 7.35 2.52
C ASP A 70 15.26 8.72 3.16
N ASN A 71 14.08 9.30 2.92
CA ASN A 71 13.79 10.67 3.33
C ASN A 71 12.45 10.76 4.09
N PRO A 72 12.42 11.41 5.27
CA PRO A 72 11.18 11.65 6.01
C PRO A 72 10.15 12.50 5.25
N VAL A 73 10.60 13.33 4.29
CA VAL A 73 9.75 14.20 3.48
C VAL A 73 10.24 14.18 2.03
N VAL A 74 9.31 13.93 1.10
CA VAL A 74 9.57 13.91 -0.35
C VAL A 74 8.57 14.79 -1.08
N LEU A 75 9.07 15.66 -1.96
CA LEU A 75 8.23 16.44 -2.88
C LEU A 75 8.14 15.74 -4.24
N ILE A 76 6.95 15.28 -4.60
CA ILE A 76 6.70 14.64 -5.90
C ILE A 76 5.95 15.60 -6.82
N ARG A 77 6.64 16.11 -7.84
CA ARG A 77 6.05 16.94 -8.90
C ARG A 77 5.84 16.10 -10.16
N GLY A 78 4.69 16.28 -10.81
CA GLY A 78 4.42 15.70 -12.13
C GLY A 78 3.20 16.34 -12.76
N ASN A 79 3.03 16.18 -14.07
CA ASN A 79 1.92 16.77 -14.83
C ASN A 79 0.55 16.20 -14.39
N THR A 80 -0.53 16.90 -14.70
CA THR A 80 -1.89 16.37 -14.52
C THR A 80 -2.06 15.08 -15.34
N GLY A 81 -2.74 14.08 -14.78
CA GLY A 81 -2.97 12.80 -15.46
C GLY A 81 -1.81 11.81 -15.43
N CYS A 82 -0.63 12.17 -14.89
CA CYS A 82 0.50 11.23 -14.84
C CYS A 82 0.33 10.07 -13.83
N GLY A 83 -0.72 10.09 -12.99
CA GLY A 83 -1.01 9.01 -12.03
C GLY A 83 -0.58 9.24 -10.58
N LYS A 84 -0.14 10.45 -10.16
CA LYS A 84 0.34 10.71 -8.78
C LYS A 84 -0.62 10.23 -7.69
N THR A 85 -1.82 10.81 -7.66
CA THR A 85 -2.81 10.56 -6.60
C THR A 85 -3.26 9.10 -6.57
N THR A 86 -3.30 8.43 -7.72
CA THR A 86 -3.80 7.06 -7.81
C THR A 86 -2.72 6.02 -7.54
N GLN A 87 -1.45 6.27 -7.90
CA GLN A 87 -0.42 5.24 -7.90
C GLN A 87 0.51 5.28 -6.69
N ILE A 88 0.86 6.45 -6.15
CA ILE A 88 1.92 6.54 -5.12
C ILE A 88 1.57 5.74 -3.86
N ALA A 89 0.35 5.91 -3.34
CA ALA A 89 -0.11 5.16 -2.16
C ALA A 89 -0.15 3.65 -2.42
N GLN A 90 -0.50 3.24 -3.65
CA GLN A 90 -0.50 1.83 -4.04
C GLN A 90 0.91 1.28 -4.12
N PHE A 91 1.88 2.02 -4.69
CA PHE A 91 3.27 1.58 -4.74
C PHE A 91 3.83 1.31 -3.35
N ILE A 92 3.57 2.21 -2.39
CA ILE A 92 3.99 2.05 -1.00
C ILE A 92 3.36 0.79 -0.40
N LEU A 93 2.03 0.66 -0.47
CA LEU A 93 1.34 -0.47 0.13
C LEU A 93 1.73 -1.81 -0.51
N GLU A 94 1.83 -1.86 -1.84
CA GLU A 94 2.24 -3.05 -2.58
C GLU A 94 3.68 -3.47 -2.24
N ASP A 95 4.59 -2.52 -2.07
CA ASP A 95 5.98 -2.79 -1.68
C ASP A 95 6.04 -3.51 -0.32
N TYR A 96 5.35 -2.97 0.69
CA TYR A 96 5.26 -3.59 2.01
C TYR A 96 4.56 -4.95 1.98
N ILE A 97 3.48 -5.12 1.21
CA ILE A 97 2.82 -6.43 1.07
C ILE A 97 3.77 -7.44 0.41
N ASN A 98 4.47 -7.05 -0.65
CA ASN A 98 5.37 -7.93 -1.40
C ASN A 98 6.65 -8.27 -0.63
N SER A 99 7.06 -7.45 0.34
CA SER A 99 8.20 -7.70 1.21
C SER A 99 7.87 -8.50 2.48
N GLY A 100 6.59 -8.84 2.70
CA GLY A 100 6.16 -9.58 3.90
C GLY A 100 5.96 -8.68 5.12
N GLN A 101 5.75 -7.39 4.87
CA GLN A 101 5.60 -6.36 5.90
C GLN A 101 4.27 -5.61 5.76
N GLY A 102 3.26 -6.19 5.09
CA GLY A 102 2.01 -5.51 4.76
C GLY A 102 1.29 -4.89 5.97
N ALA A 103 1.32 -5.54 7.13
CA ALA A 103 0.69 -5.04 8.35
C ALA A 103 1.47 -3.90 9.04
N TYR A 104 2.72 -3.66 8.62
CA TYR A 104 3.54 -2.54 9.08
C TYR A 104 3.32 -1.27 8.26
N CYS A 105 2.36 -1.25 7.34
CA CYS A 105 2.07 -0.12 6.47
C CYS A 105 0.65 0.42 6.66
N ASN A 106 0.54 1.69 7.01
CA ASN A 106 -0.70 2.46 6.93
C ASN A 106 -0.44 3.75 6.15
N VAL A 107 -1.25 4.01 5.12
CA VAL A 107 -1.10 5.17 4.24
C VAL A 107 -2.35 6.05 4.34
N ALA A 108 -2.18 7.30 4.76
CA ALA A 108 -3.23 8.31 4.74
C ALA A 108 -3.04 9.24 3.54
N VAL A 109 -4.11 9.46 2.77
CA VAL A 109 -4.11 10.37 1.62
C VAL A 109 -5.20 11.41 1.82
N THR A 110 -4.81 12.67 1.85
CA THR A 110 -5.75 13.80 1.92
C THR A 110 -6.02 14.36 0.53
N GLN A 111 -7.25 14.83 0.29
CA GLN A 111 -7.61 15.61 -0.89
C GLN A 111 -8.26 16.93 -0.45
N PRO A 112 -8.07 18.04 -1.20
CA PRO A 112 -8.62 19.34 -0.82
C PRO A 112 -10.15 19.41 -0.93
N ARG A 113 -10.79 18.43 -1.57
CA ARG A 113 -12.23 18.38 -1.82
C ARG A 113 -12.74 16.96 -1.51
N ARG A 114 -14.02 16.88 -1.12
CA ARG A 114 -14.76 15.62 -1.00
C ARG A 114 -15.23 15.15 -2.37
#